data_AF-A0A944ZV40-F1
#
_entry.id   AF-A0A944ZV40-F1
#
_cell.length_a   1.000
_cell.length_b   1.000
_cell.length_c   1.000
_cell.angle_alpha   90.00
_cell.angle_beta   90.00
_cell.angle_gamma   90.00
#
_symmetry.space_group_name_H-M   'P 1'
#
loop_
_entity.id
_entity.type
_entity.pdbx_description
1 polymer ?
#
loop_
_entity_poly.entity_id
_entity_poly.type
_entity_poly.pdbx_seq_one_letter_code
_entity_poly.pdbx_strand_id
1 'polypeptide(L)'
;MDSIKSAQIQNTLFDQLTDKNLQRLKRSSEFGKGTSEKKMEKVARDFESVFINKLFESMRKAIPKSELLDSSATDMYQTMMDQEMAKELGKQKGMGMGEMVYNDLSRMNKLLRGEAFPTPLAQPINQKPGNELGE
;
A
#
# COMPACT_ATOMS: atom_id res chain seq x y z
N MET A 1 25.56 -2.87 32.71
CA MET A 1 25.64 -2.25 31.36
C MET A 1 24.61 -2.90 30.42
N ASP A 2 23.43 -3.29 30.94
CA ASP A 2 22.61 -4.34 30.31
C ASP A 2 21.27 -3.83 29.77
N SER A 3 20.89 -2.58 30.07
CA SER A 3 19.62 -1.99 29.63
C SER A 3 19.67 -1.37 28.22
N ILE A 4 20.86 -1.12 27.68
CA ILE A 4 21.04 -0.54 26.33
C ILE A 4 20.85 -1.63 25.25
N LYS A 5 21.22 -2.88 25.55
CA LYS A 5 21.11 -4.00 24.61
C LYS A 5 19.65 -4.47 24.42
N SER A 6 18.82 -4.45 25.45
CA SER A 6 17.41 -4.88 25.34
C SER A 6 16.57 -3.92 24.49
N ALA A 7 16.75 -2.60 24.64
CA ALA A 7 16.10 -1.58 23.82
C ALA A 7 16.50 -1.67 22.34
N GLN A 8 17.78 -1.98 22.05
CA GLN A 8 18.26 -2.22 20.69
C GLN A 8 17.73 -3.53 20.09
N ILE A 9 17.64 -4.62 20.88
CA ILE A 9 17.05 -5.89 20.42
C ILE A 9 15.57 -5.73 20.06
N GLN A 10 14.83 -4.88 20.77
CA GLN A 10 13.40 -4.64 20.54
C GLN A 10 13.12 -3.80 19.28
N ASN A 11 13.90 -2.74 19.03
CA ASN A 11 13.84 -2.00 17.76
C ASN A 11 14.19 -2.90 16.56
N THR A 12 15.13 -3.83 16.75
CA THR A 12 15.53 -4.79 15.71
C THR A 12 14.40 -5.77 15.36
N LEU A 13 13.57 -6.17 16.33
CA LEU A 13 12.45 -7.10 16.10
C LEU A 13 11.33 -6.43 15.28
N PHE A 14 11.10 -5.13 15.49
CA PHE A 14 10.12 -4.35 14.74
C PHE A 14 10.54 -4.14 13.29
N ASP A 15 11.81 -3.78 13.04
CA ASP A 15 12.35 -3.68 11.68
C ASP A 15 12.25 -5.03 10.97
N GLN A 16 12.54 -6.12 11.66
CA GLN A 16 12.35 -7.47 11.11
C GLN A 16 10.90 -7.80 10.78
N LEU A 17 9.91 -7.34 11.55
CA LEU A 17 8.50 -7.57 11.25
C LEU A 17 8.04 -6.73 10.06
N THR A 18 8.46 -5.45 9.99
CA THR A 18 8.21 -4.58 8.84
C THR A 18 8.87 -5.15 7.58
N ASP A 19 10.12 -5.58 7.68
CA ASP A 19 10.86 -6.22 6.58
C ASP A 19 10.22 -7.55 6.18
N LYS A 20 9.76 -8.35 7.14
CA LYS A 20 9.01 -9.57 6.82
C LYS A 20 7.70 -9.23 6.13
N ASN A 21 6.98 -8.18 6.54
CA ASN A 21 5.76 -7.74 5.87
C ASN A 21 6.07 -7.29 4.42
N LEU A 22 7.14 -6.52 4.23
CA LEU A 22 7.59 -6.04 2.93
C LEU A 22 8.12 -7.17 2.03
N GLN A 23 8.85 -8.13 2.59
CA GLN A 23 9.28 -9.33 1.89
C GLN A 23 8.10 -10.22 1.50
N ARG A 24 7.07 -10.32 2.35
CA ARG A 24 5.81 -10.99 2.01
C ARG A 24 5.07 -10.25 0.90
N LEU A 25 5.08 -8.92 0.89
CA LEU A 25 4.56 -8.10 -0.20
C LEU A 25 5.30 -8.43 -1.50
N LYS A 26 6.63 -8.37 -1.48
CA LYS A 26 7.53 -8.66 -2.61
C LYS A 26 7.38 -10.09 -3.15
N ARG A 27 7.19 -11.08 -2.28
CA ARG A 27 6.94 -12.49 -2.66
C ARG A 27 5.53 -12.71 -3.19
N SER A 28 4.54 -12.06 -2.60
CA SER A 28 3.15 -12.13 -3.08
C SER A 28 2.99 -11.46 -4.44
N SER A 29 3.90 -10.53 -4.76
CA SER A 29 3.99 -9.80 -6.00
C SER A 29 4.97 -10.42 -7.01
N GLU A 30 5.04 -11.75 -7.15
CA GLU A 30 5.68 -12.36 -8.35
C GLU A 30 4.88 -11.92 -9.59
N PHE A 31 5.22 -10.74 -10.10
CA PHE A 31 4.66 -10.11 -11.28
C PHE A 31 5.00 -10.94 -12.52
N GLY A 32 4.00 -11.17 -13.38
CA GLY A 32 4.20 -11.81 -14.69
C GLY A 32 3.95 -13.32 -14.76
N LYS A 33 3.65 -14.01 -13.64
CA LYS A 33 3.26 -15.44 -13.64
C LYS A 33 1.76 -15.67 -13.42
N GLY A 34 0.91 -14.91 -14.10
CA GLY A 34 -0.55 -15.04 -13.94
C GLY A 34 -1.02 -14.63 -12.54
N THR A 35 -0.46 -13.54 -12.02
CA THR A 35 -0.87 -12.94 -10.74
C THR A 35 -2.36 -12.61 -10.84
N SER A 36 -3.19 -13.28 -10.02
CA SER A 36 -4.63 -13.07 -10.07
C SER A 36 -4.99 -11.69 -9.54
N GLU A 37 -6.07 -11.11 -10.07
CA GLU A 37 -6.61 -9.82 -9.65
C GLU A 37 -6.74 -9.71 -8.12
N LYS A 38 -7.26 -10.78 -7.49
CA LYS A 38 -7.39 -10.89 -6.02
C LYS A 38 -6.06 -10.80 -5.27
N LYS A 39 -4.96 -11.32 -5.84
CA LYS A 39 -3.63 -11.21 -5.21
C LYS A 39 -3.11 -9.78 -5.28
N MET A 40 -3.34 -9.10 -6.40
CA MET A 40 -2.90 -7.72 -6.61
C MET A 40 -3.69 -6.77 -5.71
N GLU A 41 -4.99 -6.99 -5.58
CA GLU A 41 -5.84 -6.27 -4.63
C GLU A 41 -5.38 -6.48 -3.19
N LYS A 42 -5.07 -7.72 -2.81
CA LYS A 42 -4.53 -8.02 -1.47
C LYS A 42 -3.21 -7.30 -1.21
N VAL A 43 -2.28 -7.33 -2.17
CA VAL A 43 -0.98 -6.64 -2.08
C VAL A 43 -1.18 -5.13 -1.93
N ALA A 44 -2.09 -4.54 -2.70
CA ALA A 44 -2.46 -3.14 -2.58
C ALA A 44 -2.99 -2.75 -1.19
N ARG A 45 -3.91 -3.55 -0.63
CA ARG A 45 -4.45 -3.34 0.73
C ARG A 45 -3.40 -3.52 1.83
N ASP A 46 -2.53 -4.54 1.67
CA ASP A 46 -1.42 -4.77 2.59
C ASP A 46 -0.42 -3.59 2.56
N PHE A 47 -0.18 -2.99 1.39
CA PHE A 47 0.65 -1.80 1.25
C PHE A 47 0.06 -0.58 1.97
N GLU A 48 -1.24 -0.32 1.79
CA GLU A 48 -1.94 0.78 2.48
C GLU A 48 -1.86 0.62 4.00
N SER A 49 -1.99 -0.60 4.51
CA SER A 49 -1.81 -0.90 5.94
C SER A 49 -0.41 -0.53 6.44
N VAL A 50 0.64 -0.85 5.67
CA VAL A 50 2.02 -0.48 6.03
C VAL A 50 2.21 1.04 6.02
N PHE A 51 1.66 1.73 5.02
CA PHE A 51 1.73 3.18 4.95
C PHE A 51 1.05 3.85 6.15
N ILE A 52 -0.16 3.41 6.51
CA ILE A 52 -0.89 3.94 7.68
C ILE A 52 -0.09 3.75 8.96
N ASN A 53 0.56 2.58 9.12
CA ASN A 53 1.42 2.36 10.27
C ASN A 53 2.60 3.36 10.33
N LYS A 54 3.24 3.64 9.17
CA LYS A 54 4.29 4.66 9.08
C LYS A 54 3.78 6.08 9.29
N LEU A 55 2.53 6.35 8.93
CA LEU A 55 1.88 7.62 9.25
C LEU A 55 1.72 7.79 10.76
N PHE A 56 1.18 6.79 11.47
CA PHE A 56 1.07 6.84 12.94
C PHE A 56 2.43 7.00 13.62
N GLU A 57 3.44 6.26 13.16
CA GLU A 57 4.80 6.39 13.65
C GLU A 57 5.33 7.83 13.48
N SER A 58 5.12 8.42 12.29
CA SER A 58 5.56 9.78 12.00
C SER A 58 4.82 10.83 12.83
N MET A 59 3.50 10.67 13.02
CA MET A 59 2.69 11.53 13.88
C MET A 59 3.18 11.50 15.33
N ARG A 60 3.48 10.32 15.88
CA ARG A 60 4.01 10.20 17.25
C ARG A 60 5.41 10.82 17.38
N LYS A 61 6.28 10.62 16.39
CA LYS A 61 7.61 11.25 16.35
C LYS A 61 7.55 12.79 16.30
N ALA A 62 6.47 13.35 15.77
CA ALA A 62 6.26 14.80 15.72
C ALA A 62 5.79 15.40 17.05
N ILE A 63 5.33 14.58 18.01
CA ILE A 63 4.92 15.04 19.34
C ILE A 63 6.15 15.04 20.26
N PRO A 64 6.50 16.18 20.91
CA PRO A 64 7.61 16.22 21.86
C PRO A 64 7.39 15.21 22.99
N LYS A 65 8.35 14.31 23.17
CA LYS A 65 8.30 13.32 24.25
C LYS A 65 8.64 13.98 25.59
N SER A 66 7.82 13.75 26.61
CA SER A 66 8.15 14.15 28.00
C SER A 66 8.67 12.93 28.76
N GLU A 67 9.75 13.12 29.54
CA GLU A 67 10.42 12.02 30.27
C GLU A 67 9.51 11.30 31.29
N LEU A 68 8.38 11.90 31.67
CA LEU A 68 7.43 11.33 32.62
C LEU A 68 6.40 10.37 31.98
N LEU A 69 6.16 10.48 30.68
CA LEU A 69 5.18 9.65 29.96
C LEU A 69 5.83 8.63 29.02
N ASP A 70 7.15 8.72 28.86
CA ASP A 70 7.91 7.90 27.92
C ASP A 70 8.44 6.64 28.63
N SER A 71 7.75 5.52 28.42
CA SER A 71 8.24 4.20 28.86
C SER A 71 8.29 3.26 27.67
N SER A 72 9.30 2.38 27.63
CA SER A 72 9.43 1.37 26.58
C SER A 72 8.22 0.43 26.50
N ALA A 73 7.56 0.16 27.63
CA ALA A 73 6.33 -0.62 27.67
C ALA A 73 5.15 0.13 27.01
N THR A 74 5.02 1.43 27.27
CA THR A 74 4.00 2.29 26.64
C THR A 74 4.22 2.37 25.13
N ASP A 75 5.46 2.60 24.70
CA ASP A 75 5.83 2.67 23.27
C ASP A 75 5.51 1.35 22.55
N MET A 76 5.83 0.22 23.18
CA MET A 76 5.53 -1.10 22.63
C MET A 76 4.02 -1.32 22.49
N TYR A 77 3.25 -1.01 23.54
CA TYR A 77 1.80 -1.15 23.52
C TYR A 77 1.17 -0.27 22.43
N GLN A 78 1.59 0.99 22.33
CA GLN A 78 1.13 1.92 21.31
C GLN A 78 1.47 1.43 19.90
N THR A 79 2.68 0.92 19.70
CA THR A 79 3.11 0.37 18.41
C THR A 79 2.24 -0.82 17.99
N MET A 80 1.93 -1.74 18.92
CA MET A 80 1.06 -2.89 18.64
C MET A 80 -0.38 -2.44 18.33
N MET A 81 -0.87 -1.44 19.06
CA MET A 81 -2.19 -0.85 18.82
C MET A 81 -2.27 -0.20 17.44
N ASP A 82 -1.26 0.60 17.07
CA ASP A 82 -1.18 1.26 15.78
C ASP A 82 -1.07 0.24 14.63
N GLN A 83 -0.45 -0.92 14.86
CA GLN A 83 -0.37 -2.01 13.88
C GLN A 83 -1.74 -2.63 13.58
N GLU A 84 -2.50 -3.01 14.62
CA GLU A 84 -3.83 -3.59 14.38
C GLU A 84 -4.81 -2.54 13.83
N MET A 85 -4.70 -1.29 14.27
CA MET A 85 -5.47 -0.20 13.68
C MET A 85 -5.14 -0.01 12.19
N ALA A 86 -3.85 0.05 11.84
CA ALA A 86 -3.43 0.22 10.45
C ALA A 86 -3.87 -0.94 9.55
N LYS A 87 -3.82 -2.17 10.07
CA LYS A 87 -4.30 -3.37 9.38
C LYS A 87 -5.82 -3.37 9.19
N GLU A 88 -6.59 -2.88 10.16
CA GLU A 88 -8.03 -2.78 10.02
C GLU A 88 -8.42 -1.67 9.03
N LEU A 89 -7.77 -0.52 9.12
CA LEU A 89 -7.98 0.60 8.22
C LEU A 89 -7.59 0.28 6.77
N GLY A 90 -6.51 -0.49 6.55
CA GLY A 90 -6.10 -0.90 5.20
C GLY A 90 -6.92 -2.05 4.59
N LYS A 91 -7.71 -2.78 5.39
CA LYS A 91 -8.69 -3.75 4.84
C LYS A 91 -9.93 -3.08 4.30
N GLN A 92 -10.36 -2.00 4.96
CA GLN A 92 -11.48 -1.18 4.52
C GLN A 92 -11.06 -0.35 3.31
N LYS A 93 -12.04 0.14 2.55
CA LYS A 93 -11.79 1.07 1.45
C LYS A 93 -11.33 2.41 2.08
N GLY A 94 -10.02 2.52 2.32
CA GLY A 94 -9.40 3.53 3.17
C GLY A 94 -9.16 4.86 2.46
N MET A 95 -7.90 5.27 2.38
CA MET A 95 -7.46 6.56 1.84
C MET A 95 -7.25 6.54 0.32
N GLY A 96 -7.45 5.40 -0.34
CA GLY A 96 -7.37 5.26 -1.80
C GLY A 96 -5.95 5.00 -2.32
N MET A 97 -4.95 4.91 -1.43
CA MET A 97 -3.58 4.55 -1.83
C MET A 97 -3.50 3.09 -2.28
N GLY A 98 -4.26 2.20 -1.64
CA GLY A 98 -4.38 0.82 -2.10
C GLY A 98 -4.89 0.75 -3.54
N GLU A 99 -5.88 1.56 -3.91
CA GLU A 99 -6.43 1.58 -5.28
C GLU A 99 -5.41 2.10 -6.30
N MET A 100 -4.64 3.14 -5.95
CA MET A 100 -3.59 3.65 -6.82
C MET A 100 -2.53 2.58 -7.08
N VAL A 101 -2.05 1.92 -6.03
CA VAL A 101 -1.10 0.80 -6.16
C VAL A 101 -1.72 -0.31 -6.98
N TYR A 102 -2.95 -0.73 -6.70
CA TYR A 102 -3.66 -1.75 -7.47
C TYR A 102 -3.73 -1.41 -8.96
N ASN A 103 -4.07 -0.17 -9.31
CA ASN A 103 -4.15 0.29 -10.70
C ASN A 103 -2.80 0.23 -11.41
N ASP A 104 -1.73 0.67 -10.74
CA ASP A 104 -0.36 0.57 -11.26
C ASP A 104 0.05 -0.89 -11.47
N LEU A 105 -0.20 -1.74 -10.47
CA LEU A 105 0.08 -3.17 -10.56
C LEU A 105 -0.72 -3.83 -11.70
N SER A 106 -2.00 -3.47 -11.86
CA SER A 106 -2.91 -3.94 -12.92
C SER A 106 -2.40 -3.56 -14.30
N ARG A 107 -1.99 -2.30 -14.46
CA ARG A 107 -1.41 -1.80 -15.70
C ARG A 107 -0.11 -2.52 -16.06
N MET A 108 0.78 -2.72 -15.08
CA MET A 108 2.02 -3.48 -15.27
C MET A 108 1.76 -4.94 -15.64
N ASN A 109 0.80 -5.60 -14.99
CA ASN A 109 0.46 -6.99 -15.29
C ASN A 109 -0.11 -7.14 -16.72
N LYS A 110 -0.97 -6.21 -17.17
CA LYS A 110 -1.48 -6.19 -18.56
C LYS A 110 -0.35 -6.01 -19.58
N LEU A 111 0.58 -5.09 -19.31
CA LEU A 111 1.79 -4.88 -20.11
C LEU A 111 2.63 -6.15 -20.26
N LEU A 112 2.90 -6.82 -19.13
CA LEU A 112 3.70 -8.06 -19.11
C LEU A 112 3.00 -9.23 -19.83
N ARG A 113 1.67 -9.20 -19.94
CA ARG A 113 0.87 -10.22 -20.63
C ARG A 113 0.66 -9.93 -22.12
N GLY A 114 1.19 -8.82 -22.64
CA GLY A 114 1.04 -8.45 -24.05
C GLY A 114 -0.40 -8.06 -24.42
N GLU A 115 -1.24 -7.70 -23.44
CA GLU A 115 -2.61 -7.26 -23.69
C GLU A 115 -2.60 -5.82 -24.23
N ALA A 116 -3.22 -5.60 -25.40
CA ALA A 116 -3.30 -4.29 -26.03
C ALA A 116 -4.10 -3.29 -25.18
N PHE A 117 -3.57 -2.08 -25.02
CA PHE A 117 -4.29 -0.99 -24.37
C PHE A 117 -5.51 -0.58 -25.21
N PRO A 118 -6.68 -0.31 -24.60
CA PRO A 118 -7.65 0.54 -25.25
C PRO A 118 -7.01 1.93 -25.36
N THR A 119 -6.59 2.30 -26.57
CA THR A 119 -6.10 3.64 -26.88
C THR A 119 -7.21 4.63 -26.52
N PRO A 120 -7.00 5.60 -25.61
CA PRO A 120 -8.07 6.51 -25.20
C PRO A 120 -8.61 7.45 -26.29
N LEU A 121 -8.16 7.34 -27.55
CA LEU A 121 -8.42 8.34 -28.60
C LEU A 121 -8.83 7.79 -29.97
N ALA A 122 -9.42 6.60 -30.04
CA ALA A 122 -10.12 6.17 -31.25
C ALA A 122 -11.63 6.13 -31.00
N GLN A 123 -12.23 7.27 -30.67
CA GLN A 123 -13.65 7.42 -30.97
C GLN A 123 -13.76 7.53 -32.50
N PRO A 124 -14.52 6.65 -33.18
CA PRO A 124 -14.78 6.85 -34.59
C PRO A 124 -15.45 8.21 -34.74
N ILE A 125 -14.81 9.11 -35.49
CA ILE A 125 -15.41 10.37 -35.91
C ILE A 125 -16.65 9.95 -36.70
N ASN A 126 -17.82 10.02 -36.09
CA ASN A 126 -19.07 9.71 -36.77
C ASN A 126 -19.38 10.87 -37.72
N GLN A 127 -18.68 10.88 -38.86
CA GLN A 127 -19.03 11.74 -39.99
C GLN A 127 -20.31 11.16 -40.57
N LYS A 128 -21.43 11.72 -40.13
CA LYS A 128 -22.72 11.57 -40.79
C LYS A 128 -22.51 11.92 -42.26
N PRO A 129 -22.72 11.01 -43.23
CA PRO A 129 -22.65 11.38 -44.63
C PRO A 129 -23.69 12.48 -44.88
N GLY A 130 -23.29 13.52 -45.59
CA GLY A 130 -24.14 14.65 -45.92
C GLY A 130 -25.41 14.17 -46.60
N ASN A 131 -26.55 14.35 -45.94
CA ASN A 131 -27.84 14.19 -46.58
C ASN A 131 -28.08 15.42 -47.46
N GLU A 132 -28.04 15.13 -48.76
CA GLU A 132 -29.10 15.46 -49.71
C GLU A 132 -29.36 16.95 -49.99
N LEU A 133 -28.89 17.33 -51.18
CA LEU A 133 -29.56 18.17 -52.17
C LEU A 133 -31.06 18.42 -51.86
N GLY A 134 -31.43 19.68 -51.72
CA GLY A 134 -32.81 20.11 -51.61
C GLY A 134 -32.94 21.61 -51.85
N GLU A 135 -33.18 21.93 -53.12
CA GLU A 135 -33.83 23.13 -53.70
C GLU A 135 -33.13 24.50 -53.61
#